data_AF-A0A1I1XPW3-F1
#
_entry.id   AF-A0A1I1XPW3-F1
#
_cell.length_a   1.000
_cell.length_b   1.000
_cell.length_c   1.000
_cell.angle_alpha   90.00
_cell.angle_beta   90.00
_cell.angle_gamma   90.00
#
_symmetry.space_group_name_H-M   'P 1'
#
loop_
_entity.id
_entity.type
_entity.pdbx_description
1 polymer ?
#
loop_
_entity_poly.entity_id
_entity_poly.type
_entity_poly.pdbx_seq_one_letter_code
_entity_poly.pdbx_strand_id
1 'polypeptide(L)'
;MHAGGGTDTLRRMQKFVVLFQAPVPVGHRVELVWYEIVTAGMFGQSRKARPHEPVVTDLDTGVVYVSDRVLETAGAKLPHEPFEVSDRPPGYAEVARRVRGIVRGCRVITIRSFSDIDVQTELTIVPEA
;
A
#
# COMPACT_ATOMS: atom_id res chain seq x y z
N MET A 1 39.80 -10.50 -26.61
CA MET A 1 39.36 -10.09 -25.26
C MET A 1 38.32 -9.00 -25.44
N HIS A 2 37.04 -9.36 -25.49
CA HIS A 2 35.96 -8.37 -25.57
C HIS A 2 35.27 -8.31 -24.21
N ALA A 3 35.25 -7.09 -23.68
CA ALA A 3 34.73 -6.73 -22.37
C ALA A 3 33.24 -7.11 -22.25
N GLY A 4 32.89 -7.63 -21.07
CA GLY A 4 31.53 -8.00 -20.72
C GLY A 4 30.62 -6.78 -20.73
N GLY A 5 29.56 -6.86 -21.53
CA GLY A 5 28.42 -5.96 -21.43
C GLY A 5 27.68 -6.26 -20.14
N GLY A 6 27.93 -5.44 -19.12
CA GLY A 6 27.13 -5.43 -17.90
C GLY A 6 25.69 -5.09 -18.27
N THR A 7 24.78 -5.99 -17.91
CA THR A 7 23.33 -5.77 -17.90
C THR A 7 23.00 -4.69 -16.88
N ASP A 8 23.14 -3.43 -17.27
CA ASP A 8 22.58 -2.29 -16.56
C ASP A 8 21.07 -2.31 -16.73
N THR A 9 20.42 -3.11 -15.88
CA THR A 9 18.96 -3.09 -15.74
C THR A 9 18.65 -1.80 -15.00
N LEU A 10 18.57 -0.69 -15.73
CA LEU A 10 18.12 0.60 -15.21
C LEU A 10 16.79 0.38 -14.48
N ARG A 11 16.85 0.31 -13.14
CA ARG A 11 15.68 0.18 -12.27
C ARG A 11 14.83 1.43 -12.46
N ARG A 12 13.88 1.36 -13.38
CA ARG A 12 13.00 2.49 -13.68
C ARG A 12 12.22 2.82 -12.41
N MET A 13 12.29 4.09 -12.02
CA MET A 13 11.44 4.63 -10.97
C MET A 13 9.98 4.35 -11.32
N GLN A 14 9.24 3.82 -10.35
CA GLN A 14 7.81 3.54 -10.46
C GLN A 14 7.04 4.50 -9.54
N LYS A 15 5.91 5.00 -10.02
CA LYS A 15 5.00 5.83 -9.23
C LYS A 15 3.80 5.01 -8.76
N PHE A 16 3.43 5.19 -7.51
CA PHE A 16 2.30 4.54 -6.87
C PHE A 16 1.41 5.59 -6.22
N VAL A 17 0.11 5.46 -6.41
CA VAL A 17 -0.91 6.28 -5.74
C VAL A 17 -1.58 5.43 -4.68
N VAL A 18 -1.61 5.94 -3.45
CA VAL A 18 -2.19 5.33 -2.26
C VAL A 18 -3.30 6.24 -1.74
N LEU A 19 -4.51 5.73 -1.52
CA LEU A 19 -5.69 6.52 -1.09
C LEU A 19 -5.77 6.69 0.43
N PHE A 20 -4.63 6.81 1.08
CA PHE A 20 -4.51 7.13 2.50
C PHE A 20 -3.15 7.78 2.77
N GLN A 21 -2.97 8.29 3.99
CA GLN A 21 -1.72 8.91 4.44
C GLN A 21 -0.60 7.87 4.65
N ALA A 22 0.49 7.99 3.89
CA ALA A 22 1.67 7.14 4.02
C ALA A 22 2.97 7.97 3.90
N PRO A 23 3.27 8.86 4.87
CA PRO A 23 4.45 9.74 4.85
C PRO A 23 5.77 8.99 5.08
N VAL A 24 6.17 8.13 4.15
CA VAL A 24 7.45 7.41 4.18
C VAL A 24 8.58 8.36 3.78
N PRO A 25 9.62 8.55 4.62
CA PRO A 25 10.72 9.45 4.28
C PRO A 25 11.48 9.05 3.02
N VAL A 26 11.97 10.03 2.27
CA VAL A 26 12.84 9.79 1.11
C VAL A 26 14.14 9.15 1.59
N GLY A 27 14.60 8.12 0.87
CA GLY A 27 15.77 7.33 1.22
C GLY A 27 15.43 6.04 1.97
N HIS A 28 14.24 5.92 2.56
CA HIS A 28 13.86 4.73 3.30
C HIS A 28 13.59 3.52 2.40
N ARG A 29 13.87 2.32 2.93
CA ARG A 29 13.42 1.04 2.36
C ARG A 29 11.93 0.84 2.64
N VAL A 30 11.19 0.41 1.63
CA VAL A 30 9.74 0.22 1.73
C VAL A 30 9.31 -1.09 1.06
N GLU A 31 8.28 -1.73 1.60
CA GLU A 31 7.54 -2.80 0.95
C GLU A 31 6.07 -2.39 0.76
N LEU A 32 5.55 -2.54 -0.45
CA LEU A 32 4.13 -2.41 -0.80
C LEU A 32 3.58 -3.79 -1.11
N VAL A 33 2.52 -4.19 -0.42
CA VAL A 33 1.84 -5.48 -0.63
C VAL A 33 0.37 -5.23 -0.94
N TRP A 34 -0.10 -5.73 -2.08
CA TRP A 34 -1.51 -5.74 -2.43
C TRP A 34 -2.08 -7.12 -2.15
N TYR A 35 -3.18 -7.14 -1.41
CA TYR A 35 -3.91 -8.37 -1.12
C TYR A 35 -5.17 -8.48 -1.99
N GLU A 36 -5.45 -9.69 -2.45
CA GLU A 36 -6.76 -10.09 -2.92
C GLU A 36 -7.54 -10.69 -1.74
N ILE A 37 -8.67 -10.05 -1.40
CA ILE A 37 -9.56 -10.50 -0.34
C ILE A 37 -10.87 -10.93 -0.99
N VAL A 38 -11.19 -12.22 -0.85
CA VAL A 38 -12.49 -12.76 -1.27
C VAL A 38 -13.53 -12.38 -0.23
N THR A 39 -14.52 -11.60 -0.61
CA THR A 39 -15.66 -11.29 0.26
C THR A 39 -16.87 -12.08 -0.21
N ALA A 40 -17.48 -12.84 0.70
CA ALA A 40 -18.75 -13.49 0.45
C ALA A 40 -19.87 -12.47 0.67
N GLY A 41 -20.68 -12.23 -0.36
CA GLY A 41 -21.89 -11.44 -0.28
C GLY A 41 -23.13 -12.27 -0.59
N MET A 42 -24.30 -11.67 -0.39
CA MET A 42 -25.61 -12.28 -0.76
C MET A 42 -25.70 -12.72 -2.23
N PHE A 43 -24.83 -12.22 -3.11
CA PHE A 43 -24.79 -12.52 -4.54
C PHE A 43 -23.57 -13.36 -4.97
N GLY A 44 -22.89 -14.01 -4.03
CA GLY A 44 -21.73 -14.87 -4.29
C GLY A 44 -20.40 -14.28 -3.81
N GLN A 45 -19.30 -14.93 -4.20
CA GLN A 45 -17.95 -14.47 -3.87
C GLN A 45 -17.49 -13.38 -4.84
N SER A 46 -17.00 -12.26 -4.31
CA SER A 46 -16.32 -11.23 -5.12
C SER A 46 -14.87 -11.09 -4.69
N ARG A 47 -13.94 -11.27 -5.65
CA ARG A 47 -12.53 -10.86 -5.50
C ARG A 47 -12.45 -9.38 -5.87
N LYS A 48 -12.10 -8.52 -4.92
CA LYS A 48 -11.92 -7.09 -5.19
C LYS A 48 -10.46 -6.70 -5.05
N ALA A 49 -9.79 -6.53 -6.19
CA ALA A 49 -8.49 -5.88 -6.22
C ALA A 49 -8.66 -4.41 -5.82
N ARG A 50 -7.87 -3.95 -4.86
CA ARG A 50 -7.82 -2.55 -4.42
C ARG A 50 -6.48 -1.94 -4.81
N PRO A 51 -6.33 -1.49 -6.07
CA PRO A 51 -5.01 -1.11 -6.62
C PRO A 51 -4.36 0.08 -5.90
N HIS A 52 -5.13 0.89 -5.17
CA HIS A 52 -4.65 2.06 -4.45
C HIS A 52 -4.71 1.91 -2.92
N GLU A 53 -4.94 0.71 -2.41
CA GLU A 53 -4.95 0.43 -0.97
C GLU A 53 -3.94 -0.70 -0.63
N PRO A 54 -2.65 -0.63 -1.03
CA PRO A 54 -1.65 -1.59 -0.57
C PRO A 54 -1.43 -1.46 0.94
N VAL A 55 -0.89 -2.50 1.59
CA VAL A 55 -0.16 -2.32 2.85
C VAL A 55 1.20 -1.72 2.51
N VAL A 56 1.56 -0.61 3.14
CA VAL A 56 2.86 0.05 2.96
C VAL A 56 3.65 -0.10 4.26
N THR A 57 4.78 -0.77 4.22
CA THR A 57 5.67 -0.96 5.38
C THR A 57 6.97 -0.20 5.15
N ASP A 58 7.27 0.76 6.02
CA ASP A 58 8.60 1.36 6.13
C ASP A 58 9.52 0.37 6.85
N LEU A 59 10.46 -0.22 6.11
CA LEU A 59 11.35 -1.28 6.59
C LEU A 59 12.49 -0.73 7.47
N ASP A 60 12.70 0.58 7.49
CA ASP A 60 13.74 1.21 8.32
C ASP A 60 13.22 1.57 9.71
N THR A 61 11.93 1.90 9.82
CA THR A 61 11.29 2.30 11.10
C THR A 61 10.34 1.25 11.66
N GLY A 62 9.86 0.32 10.82
CA GLY A 62 8.82 -0.65 11.17
C GLY A 62 7.40 -0.09 11.13
N VAL A 63 7.21 1.17 10.71
CA VAL A 63 5.87 1.78 10.62
C VAL A 63 5.08 1.15 9.46
N VAL A 64 3.84 0.76 9.75
CA VAL A 64 2.89 0.20 8.78
C VAL A 64 1.77 1.20 8.52
N TYR A 65 1.56 1.52 7.25
CA TYR A 65 0.44 2.33 6.78
C TYR A 65 -0.52 1.43 6.01
N VAL A 66 -1.79 1.40 6.44
CA VAL A 66 -2.77 0.43 5.95
C VAL A 66 -4.18 0.99 6.04
N SER A 67 -5.00 0.62 5.06
CA SER A 67 -6.45 0.83 5.06
C SER A 67 -7.12 -0.20 5.96
N ASP A 68 -8.08 0.20 6.78
CA ASP A 68 -8.86 -0.71 7.63
C ASP A 68 -9.53 -1.83 6.82
N ARG A 69 -9.79 -1.58 5.53
CA ARG A 69 -10.40 -2.55 4.60
C ARG A 69 -9.52 -3.75 4.28
N VAL A 70 -8.23 -3.70 4.59
CA VAL A 70 -7.29 -4.81 4.40
C VAL A 70 -7.14 -5.65 5.67
N LEU A 71 -7.59 -5.14 6.82
CA LEU A 71 -7.47 -5.80 8.11
C LEU A 71 -8.75 -6.53 8.49
N GLU A 72 -8.63 -7.58 9.30
CA GLU A 72 -9.79 -8.11 10.01
C GLU A 72 -10.26 -7.07 11.04
N THR A 73 -11.57 -6.89 11.15
CA THR A 73 -12.19 -5.96 12.09
C THR A 73 -13.08 -6.74 13.03
N ALA A 74 -13.11 -6.36 14.30
CA ALA A 74 -14.03 -6.91 15.27
C ALA A 74 -15.17 -5.91 15.51
N GLY A 75 -16.42 -6.34 15.34
CA GLY A 75 -17.59 -5.51 15.60
C GLY A 75 -18.01 -4.61 14.44
N ALA A 76 -18.86 -3.62 14.74
CA ALA A 76 -19.43 -2.70 13.76
C ALA A 76 -18.67 -1.38 13.74
N LYS A 77 -18.34 -0.88 12.54
CA LYS A 77 -17.73 0.45 12.37
C LYS A 77 -18.76 1.54 12.62
N LEU A 78 -18.61 2.29 13.70
CA LEU A 78 -19.46 3.44 14.03
C LEU A 78 -18.78 4.76 13.60
N PRO A 79 -19.55 5.75 13.11
CA PRO A 79 -18.99 7.06 12.75
C PRO A 79 -18.32 7.73 13.95
N HIS A 80 -17.13 8.29 13.74
CA HIS A 80 -16.35 9.05 14.73
C HIS A 80 -15.90 8.27 15.98
N GLU A 81 -16.09 6.96 16.02
CA GLU A 81 -15.63 6.11 17.11
C GLU A 81 -14.38 5.32 16.70
N PRO A 82 -13.35 5.23 17.55
CA PRO A 82 -12.28 4.26 17.37
C PRO A 82 -12.87 2.85 17.31
N PHE A 83 -12.32 2.00 16.44
CA PHE A 83 -12.68 0.59 16.38
C PHE A 83 -11.40 -0.24 16.32
N GLU A 84 -11.46 -1.44 16.89
CA GLU A 84 -10.33 -2.34 16.92
C GLU A 84 -10.15 -3.04 15.58
N VAL A 85 -8.91 -3.07 15.12
CA VAL A 85 -8.48 -3.75 13.91
C VAL A 85 -7.38 -4.75 14.25
N SER A 86 -7.36 -5.87 13.54
CA SER A 86 -6.29 -6.86 13.59
C SER A 86 -4.95 -6.23 13.18
N ASP A 87 -3.84 -6.78 13.70
CA ASP A 87 -2.48 -6.42 13.29
C ASP A 87 -2.09 -7.02 11.92
N ARG A 88 -2.92 -7.91 11.38
CA ARG A 88 -2.69 -8.64 10.13
C ARG A 88 -3.91 -8.71 9.22
N PRO A 89 -3.71 -8.86 7.89
CA PRO A 89 -4.78 -9.19 6.97
C PRO A 89 -5.47 -10.51 7.32
N PRO A 90 -6.70 -10.75 6.83
CA PRO A 90 -7.40 -11.99 7.06
C PRO A 90 -6.62 -13.24 6.62
N GLY A 91 -6.82 -14.36 7.30
CA GLY A 91 -6.10 -15.61 7.01
C GLY A 91 -6.33 -16.16 5.59
N TYR A 92 -7.39 -15.70 4.91
CA TYR A 92 -7.74 -16.04 3.53
C TYR A 92 -7.31 -14.96 2.51
N ALA A 93 -6.57 -13.94 2.93
CA ALA A 93 -6.04 -12.93 2.03
C ALA A 93 -4.83 -13.47 1.25
N GLU A 94 -4.85 -13.33 -0.08
CA GLU A 94 -3.76 -13.77 -0.96
C GLU A 94 -2.92 -12.57 -1.39
N VAL A 95 -1.59 -12.70 -1.41
CA VAL A 95 -0.72 -11.65 -1.96
C VAL A 95 -0.85 -11.64 -3.48
N ALA A 96 -1.43 -10.57 -4.03
CA ALA A 96 -1.61 -10.39 -5.47
C ALA A 96 -0.40 -9.70 -6.13
N ARG A 97 0.23 -8.77 -5.41
CA ARG A 97 1.41 -8.05 -5.88
C ARG A 97 2.26 -7.64 -4.69
N ARG A 98 3.59 -7.67 -4.90
CA ARG A 98 4.55 -7.09 -3.97
C ARG A 98 5.53 -6.22 -4.74
N VAL A 99 5.89 -5.07 -4.16
CA VAL A 99 6.98 -4.21 -4.63
C VAL A 99 7.81 -3.84 -3.42
N ARG A 100 9.12 -4.10 -3.48
CA ARG A 100 10.07 -3.65 -2.47
C ARG A 100 11.06 -2.70 -3.13
N GLY A 101 11.53 -1.68 -2.43
CA GLY A 101 12.43 -0.69 -3.00
C GLY A 101 12.79 0.46 -2.09
N ILE A 102 13.43 1.48 -2.67
CA ILE A 102 13.79 2.71 -1.97
C ILE A 102 12.89 3.86 -2.38
N VAL A 103 12.37 4.61 -1.42
CA VAL A 103 11.59 5.82 -1.68
C VAL A 103 12.51 6.93 -2.22
N ARG A 104 12.17 7.46 -3.39
CA ARG A 104 12.83 8.63 -4.02
C ARG A 104 11.96 9.88 -4.02
N GLY A 105 10.67 9.72 -3.77
CA GLY A 105 9.75 10.83 -3.57
C GLY A 105 8.52 10.37 -2.80
N CYS A 106 8.06 11.21 -1.89
CA CYS A 106 6.81 11.04 -1.17
C CYS A 106 6.07 12.38 -1.21
N ARG A 107 4.84 12.38 -1.73
CA ARG A 107 3.97 13.55 -1.74
C ARG A 107 2.64 13.18 -1.12
N VAL A 108 2.38 13.69 0.08
CA VAL A 108 1.07 13.59 0.73
C VAL A 108 0.22 14.77 0.25
N ILE A 109 -0.97 14.47 -0.28
CA ILE A 109 -1.85 15.42 -0.94
C ILE A 109 -3.18 15.41 -0.20
N THR A 110 -3.53 16.56 0.37
CA THR A 110 -4.87 16.81 0.92
C THR A 110 -5.82 17.17 -0.23
N ILE A 111 -6.80 16.32 -0.48
CA ILE A 111 -7.84 16.53 -1.50
C ILE A 111 -9.03 17.22 -0.83
N ARG A 112 -9.41 18.38 -1.32
CA ARG A 112 -10.61 19.09 -0.85
C ARG A 112 -11.80 18.69 -1.70
N SER A 113 -12.85 18.19 -1.06
CA SER A 113 -14.19 18.08 -1.62
C SER A 113 -15.10 19.16 -1.00
N PHE A 114 -16.34 19.30 -1.47
CA PHE A 114 -17.25 20.34 -0.99
C PHE A 114 -17.56 20.22 0.51
N SER A 115 -17.73 19.00 1.02
CA SER A 115 -18.06 18.73 2.43
C SER A 115 -16.94 18.07 3.22
N ASP A 116 -15.92 17.51 2.54
CA ASP A 116 -14.95 16.62 3.17
C ASP A 116 -13.51 16.92 2.75
N ILE A 117 -12.59 16.46 3.59
CA ILE A 117 -11.17 16.43 3.29
C ILE A 117 -10.75 14.97 3.16
N ASP A 118 -10.19 14.62 2.01
CA ASP A 118 -9.61 13.31 1.75
C ASP A 118 -8.08 13.44 1.63
N VAL A 119 -7.37 12.31 1.63
CA VAL A 119 -5.92 12.27 1.52
C VAL A 119 -5.49 11.19 0.54
N GLN A 120 -4.52 11.54 -0.30
CA GLN A 120 -3.79 10.56 -1.09
C GLN A 120 -2.29 10.77 -0.92
N THR A 121 -1.52 9.69 -1.05
CA THR A 121 -0.07 9.73 -1.06
C THR A 121 0.44 9.23 -2.41
N GLU A 122 1.33 9.98 -3.02
CA GLU A 122 2.11 9.52 -4.17
C GLU A 122 3.52 9.11 -3.73
N LEU A 123 3.86 7.85 -3.97
CA LEU A 123 5.19 7.30 -3.71
C LEU A 123 5.92 7.08 -5.04
N THR A 124 7.12 7.62 -5.16
CA THR A 124 8.07 7.29 -6.22
C THR A 124 9.12 6.35 -5.65
N ILE A 125 9.19 5.13 -6.17
CA ILE A 125 10.03 4.06 -5.63
C ILE A 125 10.99 3.57 -6.73
N VAL A 126 12.25 3.35 -6.38
CA VAL A 126 13.20 2.57 -7.18
C VAL A 126 13.13 1.13 -6.66
N PRO A 127 12.58 0.18 -7.43
CA PRO A 127 12.43 -1.19 -6.97
C PRO A 127 13.76 -1.87 -6.67
N GLU A 128 13.74 -2.81 -5.72
CA GLU A 128 14.74 -3.86 -5.60
C GLU A 128 14.63 -4.83 -6.79
N ALA A 129 15.75 -5.46 -7.17
CA ALA A 129 15.80 -6.45 -8.24
C ALA A 129 15.39 -7.81 -7.70
#